data_AF-A0A4V6M385-F1
#
_entry.id   AF-A0A4V6M385-F1
#
_cell.length_a   1.000
_cell.length_b   1.000
_cell.length_c   1.000
_cell.angle_alpha   90.00
_cell.angle_beta   90.00
_cell.angle_gamma   90.00
#
_symmetry.space_group_name_H-M   'P 1'
#
loop_
_entity.id
_entity.type
_entity.pdbx_description
1 polymer ?
#
loop_
_entity_poly.entity_id
_entity_poly.type
_entity_poly.pdbx_seq_one_letter_code
_entity_poly.pdbx_strand_id
1 'polypeptide(L)'
;MHAALLLLTLTLPAADEPKLPPKPATAKDALQPFNVLVGSWKGSGAPEGTKEERAAGVWTETDAWSWQFKGDDAWLALAVEKGKHYTSGELRYTPTKDEARYTLKLTTPAKTTATFAGTLKDKVLTLDRTDPAGEDQRLVVTLLHHNRHLVRLEARPAASAVAFTKQWQIGATKEGVPFAEVAKGPECIVSGGVGTMKVTYKGKDYWVCCTGCRDAFKDDPEKFLKEAAAAAKKP
;
A
#
# COMPACT_ATOMS: atom_id res chain seq x y z
N MET A 1 66.55 3.77 -33.57
CA MET A 1 66.06 4.00 -32.19
C MET A 1 64.57 3.69 -32.20
N HIS A 2 64.15 2.60 -31.55
CA HIS A 2 62.76 2.13 -31.56
C HIS A 2 61.98 2.84 -30.44
N ALA A 3 60.88 3.52 -30.78
CA ALA A 3 59.96 4.09 -29.82
C ALA A 3 58.89 3.05 -29.47
N ALA A 4 58.88 2.60 -28.21
CA ALA A 4 57.87 1.69 -27.67
C ALA A 4 56.64 2.50 -27.21
N LEU A 5 55.49 2.22 -27.81
CA LEU A 5 54.20 2.80 -27.44
C LEU A 5 53.59 1.95 -26.30
N LEU A 6 53.59 2.46 -25.08
CA LEU A 6 52.87 1.86 -23.96
C LEU A 6 51.37 2.14 -24.10
N LEU A 7 50.58 1.10 -24.34
CA LEU A 7 49.12 1.13 -24.18
C LEU A 7 48.77 0.93 -22.70
N LEU A 8 48.25 1.98 -22.06
CA LEU A 8 47.67 1.92 -20.73
C LEU A 8 46.22 1.43 -20.85
N THR A 9 45.95 0.18 -20.48
CA THR A 9 44.57 -0.32 -20.37
C THR A 9 43.95 0.17 -19.06
N LEU A 10 43.03 1.12 -19.15
CA LEU A 10 42.19 1.56 -18.03
C LEU A 10 41.14 0.48 -17.75
N THR A 11 41.34 -0.33 -16.71
CA THR A 11 40.28 -1.20 -16.17
C THR A 11 39.34 -0.35 -15.31
N LEU A 12 38.16 -0.04 -15.82
CA LEU A 12 37.07 0.52 -15.01
C LEU A 12 36.60 -0.55 -14.01
N PRO A 13 36.47 -0.25 -12.71
CA PRO A 13 35.83 -1.17 -11.77
C PRO A 13 34.37 -1.34 -12.18
N ALA A 14 33.91 -2.59 -12.22
CA ALA A 14 32.49 -2.89 -12.38
C ALA A 14 31.73 -2.17 -11.27
N ALA A 15 30.82 -1.26 -11.64
CA ALA A 15 29.86 -0.72 -10.70
C ALA A 15 29.06 -1.91 -10.16
N ASP A 16 29.06 -2.11 -8.83
CA ASP A 16 28.17 -3.05 -8.18
C ASP A 16 26.75 -2.77 -8.68
N GLU A 17 26.16 -3.74 -9.40
CA GLU A 17 24.78 -3.67 -9.80
C GLU A 17 23.94 -3.42 -8.53
N PRO A 18 22.99 -2.47 -8.54
CA PRO A 18 22.15 -2.23 -7.38
C PRO A 18 21.43 -3.54 -7.03
N LYS A 19 21.87 -4.18 -5.94
CA LYS A 19 21.29 -5.43 -5.46
C LYS A 19 19.82 -5.17 -5.21
N LEU A 20 18.96 -5.80 -6.02
CA LEU A 20 17.51 -5.74 -5.83
C LEU A 20 17.20 -6.03 -4.35
N PRO A 21 16.30 -5.27 -3.72
CA PRO A 21 15.94 -5.51 -2.33
C PRO A 21 15.48 -6.98 -2.19
N PRO A 22 15.86 -7.66 -1.09
CA PRO A 22 15.50 -9.05 -0.91
C PRO A 22 13.99 -9.22 -0.99
N LYS A 23 13.54 -10.24 -1.73
CA LYS A 23 12.11 -10.59 -1.85
C LYS A 23 11.52 -10.76 -0.44
N PRO A 24 10.36 -10.16 -0.15
CA PRO A 24 9.70 -10.32 1.15
C PRO A 24 9.49 -11.80 1.48
N ALA A 25 9.73 -12.19 2.73
CA ALA A 25 9.61 -13.59 3.16
C ALA A 25 8.15 -14.04 3.25
N THR A 26 7.23 -13.12 3.58
CA THR A 26 5.78 -13.39 3.68
C THR A 26 4.95 -12.29 3.03
N ALA A 27 3.66 -12.57 2.79
CA ALA A 27 2.70 -11.55 2.37
C ALA A 27 2.56 -10.42 3.41
N LYS A 28 2.65 -10.76 4.70
CA LYS A 28 2.64 -9.80 5.80
C LYS A 28 3.82 -8.82 5.68
N ASP A 29 5.04 -9.32 5.47
CA ASP A 29 6.24 -8.49 5.34
C ASP A 29 6.15 -7.57 4.11
N ALA A 30 5.65 -8.10 2.99
CA ALA A 30 5.48 -7.34 1.75
C ALA A 30 4.48 -6.17 1.90
N LEU A 31 3.52 -6.29 2.81
CA LEU A 31 2.46 -5.31 3.05
C LEU A 31 2.80 -4.32 4.18
N GLN A 32 3.90 -4.50 4.92
CA GLN A 32 4.32 -3.57 5.98
C GLN A 32 4.47 -2.10 5.54
N PRO A 33 4.91 -1.76 4.31
CA PRO A 33 4.94 -0.37 3.86
C PRO A 33 3.58 0.34 3.92
N PHE A 34 2.49 -0.42 3.91
CA PHE A 34 1.12 0.09 3.98
C PHE A 34 0.56 0.16 5.40
N ASN A 35 1.34 -0.17 6.44
CA ASN A 35 0.93 -0.01 7.84
C ASN A 35 0.42 1.40 8.16
N VAL A 36 0.95 2.42 7.47
CA VAL A 36 0.53 3.81 7.61
C VAL A 36 -0.96 4.01 7.31
N LEU A 37 -1.54 3.21 6.40
CA LEU A 37 -2.94 3.28 6.01
C LEU A 37 -3.87 2.81 7.13
N VAL A 38 -3.44 1.94 8.04
CA VAL A 38 -4.31 1.35 9.07
C VAL A 38 -4.96 2.43 9.93
N GLY A 39 -6.29 2.37 10.05
CA GLY A 39 -7.13 3.36 10.74
C GLY A 39 -8.19 3.99 9.83
N SER A 40 -8.89 4.99 10.38
CA SER A 40 -9.98 5.72 9.70
C SER A 40 -9.48 7.02 9.08
N TRP A 41 -10.06 7.40 7.94
CA TRP A 41 -9.68 8.55 7.15
C TRP A 41 -10.90 9.29 6.61
N LYS A 42 -10.82 10.62 6.60
CA LYS A 42 -11.77 11.48 5.89
C LYS A 42 -11.25 11.74 4.47
N GLY A 43 -11.94 11.18 3.49
CA GLY A 43 -11.71 11.40 2.07
C GLY A 43 -12.51 12.59 1.55
N SER A 44 -11.87 13.41 0.73
CA SER A 44 -12.56 14.35 -0.15
C SER A 44 -12.12 14.10 -1.59
N GLY A 45 -13.09 13.76 -2.43
CA GLY A 45 -12.87 13.45 -3.83
C GLY A 45 -13.34 14.58 -4.75
N ALA A 46 -12.62 14.76 -5.85
CA ALA A 46 -12.98 15.69 -6.91
C ALA A 46 -12.90 15.00 -8.28
N PRO A 47 -13.92 15.17 -9.15
CA PRO A 47 -13.83 14.76 -10.54
C PRO A 47 -12.81 15.63 -11.28
N GLU A 48 -12.16 15.04 -12.26
CA GLU A 48 -11.20 15.67 -13.17
C GLU A 48 -11.68 15.44 -14.62
N GLY A 49 -10.99 16.01 -15.62
CA GLY A 49 -11.36 15.84 -17.03
C GLY A 49 -11.88 17.11 -17.71
N THR A 50 -13.09 17.10 -18.25
CA THR A 50 -13.78 18.21 -18.92
C THR A 50 -14.31 19.25 -17.91
N LYS A 51 -14.87 20.37 -18.39
CA LYS A 51 -15.49 21.37 -17.50
C LYS A 51 -16.77 20.81 -16.87
N GLU A 52 -17.52 20.07 -17.65
CA GLU A 52 -18.79 19.43 -17.29
C GLU A 52 -18.55 18.36 -16.21
N GLU A 53 -17.51 17.54 -16.35
CA GLU A 53 -17.14 16.54 -15.33
C GLU A 53 -16.70 17.20 -14.02
N ARG A 54 -15.91 18.27 -14.08
CA ARG A 54 -15.52 19.04 -12.89
C ARG A 54 -16.73 19.71 -12.20
N ALA A 55 -17.74 20.11 -12.97
CA ALA A 55 -18.96 20.70 -12.45
C ALA A 55 -19.84 19.69 -11.67
N ALA A 56 -19.59 18.38 -11.79
CA ALA A 56 -20.27 17.35 -11.01
C ALA A 56 -19.99 17.43 -9.48
N GLY A 57 -19.05 18.29 -9.07
CA GLY A 57 -18.83 18.66 -7.68
C GLY A 57 -17.99 17.66 -6.89
N VAL A 58 -17.50 18.15 -5.75
CA VAL A 58 -16.73 17.34 -4.79
C VAL A 58 -17.65 16.38 -4.04
N TRP A 59 -17.09 15.26 -3.60
CA TRP A 59 -17.75 14.35 -2.65
C TRP A 59 -16.86 14.12 -1.43
N THR A 60 -17.45 13.50 -0.42
CA THR A 60 -16.75 13.09 0.80
C THR A 60 -17.04 11.62 1.07
N GLU A 61 -16.05 10.92 1.60
CA GLU A 61 -16.16 9.52 2.01
C GLU A 61 -15.34 9.26 3.27
N THR A 62 -15.62 8.15 3.94
CA THR A 62 -14.83 7.67 5.08
C THR A 62 -14.19 6.34 4.69
N ASP A 63 -12.87 6.27 4.78
CA ASP A 63 -12.10 5.07 4.47
C ASP A 63 -11.55 4.47 5.76
N ALA A 64 -11.75 3.17 5.97
CA ALA A 64 -11.18 2.44 7.09
C ALA A 64 -10.33 1.28 6.59
N TRP A 65 -9.04 1.33 6.91
CA TRP A 65 -8.09 0.26 6.58
C TRP A 65 -7.78 -0.59 7.81
N SER A 66 -7.75 -1.90 7.64
CA SER A 66 -7.41 -2.84 8.71
C SER A 66 -6.66 -4.05 8.17
N TRP A 67 -5.76 -4.60 8.99
CA TRP A 67 -5.18 -5.90 8.70
C TRP A 67 -6.22 -7.01 8.84
N GLN A 68 -6.06 -8.04 8.01
CA GLN A 68 -6.82 -9.27 8.05
C GLN A 68 -5.85 -10.45 7.92
N PHE A 69 -6.17 -11.55 8.60
CA PHE A 69 -5.32 -12.74 8.67
C PHE A 69 -6.16 -14.00 8.54
N LYS A 70 -5.65 -15.00 7.83
CA LYS A 70 -6.26 -16.34 7.76
C LYS A 70 -5.17 -17.39 7.54
N GLY A 71 -4.85 -18.15 8.60
CA GLY A 71 -3.71 -19.05 8.57
C GLY A 71 -2.42 -18.27 8.31
N ASP A 72 -1.71 -18.60 7.24
CA ASP A 72 -0.49 -17.87 6.81
C ASP A 72 -0.76 -16.74 5.81
N ASP A 73 -2.03 -16.54 5.41
CA ASP A 73 -2.44 -15.44 4.55
C ASP A 73 -2.63 -14.15 5.36
N ALA A 74 -2.25 -13.02 4.76
CA ALA A 74 -2.37 -11.69 5.34
C ALA A 74 -2.67 -10.66 4.25
N TRP A 75 -3.63 -9.78 4.51
CA TRP A 75 -4.01 -8.71 3.58
C TRP A 75 -4.50 -7.47 4.33
N LEU A 76 -4.57 -6.33 3.63
CA LEU A 76 -5.22 -5.13 4.14
C LEU A 76 -6.62 -5.02 3.51
N ALA A 77 -7.63 -4.95 4.37
CA ALA A 77 -9.01 -4.68 3.96
C ALA A 77 -9.30 -3.18 4.06
N LEU A 78 -9.98 -2.66 3.05
CA LEU A 78 -10.55 -1.32 2.98
C LEU A 78 -12.07 -1.42 3.09
N ALA A 79 -12.67 -0.64 3.97
CA ALA A 79 -14.10 -0.35 3.99
C ALA A 79 -14.31 1.12 3.65
N VAL A 80 -15.26 1.42 2.76
CA VAL A 80 -15.57 2.79 2.32
C VAL A 80 -17.03 3.10 2.61
N GLU A 81 -17.26 4.09 3.47
CA GLU A 81 -18.60 4.62 3.74
C GLU A 81 -18.87 5.84 2.87
N LYS A 82 -20.06 5.88 2.26
CA LYS A 82 -20.49 6.95 1.34
C LYS A 82 -19.56 7.14 0.14
N GLY A 83 -18.79 6.11 -0.22
CA GLY A 83 -17.88 6.15 -1.35
C GLY A 83 -18.61 6.31 -2.67
N LYS A 84 -18.09 7.20 -3.53
CA LYS A 84 -18.67 7.45 -4.86
C LYS A 84 -18.38 6.31 -5.84
N HIS A 85 -17.16 5.77 -5.79
CA HIS A 85 -16.68 4.79 -6.77
C HIS A 85 -16.57 3.37 -6.21
N TYR A 86 -16.28 3.23 -4.91
CA TYR A 86 -16.04 1.94 -4.26
C TYR A 86 -16.66 1.89 -2.87
N THR A 87 -16.96 0.67 -2.41
CA THR A 87 -17.51 0.38 -1.08
C THR A 87 -16.56 -0.45 -0.22
N SER A 88 -15.64 -1.19 -0.83
CA SER A 88 -14.62 -1.96 -0.13
C SER A 88 -13.43 -2.31 -1.02
N GLY A 89 -12.36 -2.80 -0.42
CA GLY A 89 -11.24 -3.38 -1.14
C GLY A 89 -10.38 -4.33 -0.34
N GLU A 90 -9.53 -5.09 -1.04
CA GLU A 90 -8.51 -5.97 -0.49
C GLU A 90 -7.18 -5.74 -1.20
N LEU A 91 -6.19 -5.21 -0.47
CA LEU A 91 -4.81 -5.10 -0.91
C LEU A 91 -4.02 -6.33 -0.48
N ARG A 92 -3.49 -7.04 -1.46
CA ARG A 92 -2.75 -8.31 -1.30
C ARG A 92 -1.39 -8.22 -1.97
N TYR A 93 -0.46 -9.06 -1.50
CA TYR A 93 0.80 -9.31 -2.18
C TYR A 93 0.73 -10.65 -2.92
N THR A 94 0.80 -10.61 -4.25
CA THR A 94 0.68 -11.76 -5.16
C THR A 94 1.89 -11.80 -6.09
N PRO A 95 3.08 -12.14 -5.58
CA PRO A 95 4.31 -12.08 -6.36
C PRO A 95 4.22 -13.01 -7.58
N THR A 96 4.74 -12.55 -8.71
CA THR A 96 4.97 -13.43 -9.85
C THR A 96 6.34 -14.09 -9.74
N LYS A 97 6.69 -14.91 -10.72
CA LYS A 97 8.03 -15.49 -10.83
C LYS A 97 9.11 -14.39 -10.85
N ASP A 98 8.83 -13.29 -11.55
CA ASP A 98 9.84 -12.30 -11.94
C ASP A 98 9.67 -10.95 -11.23
N GLU A 99 8.53 -10.69 -10.56
CA GLU A 99 8.26 -9.38 -9.96
C GLU A 99 7.47 -9.46 -8.65
N ALA A 100 7.85 -8.60 -7.70
CA ALA A 100 7.03 -8.28 -6.54
C ALA A 100 5.76 -7.55 -7.02
N ARG A 101 4.59 -8.13 -6.78
CA ARG A 101 3.33 -7.60 -7.32
C ARG A 101 2.28 -7.48 -6.24
N TYR A 102 1.67 -6.31 -6.19
CA TYR A 102 0.51 -6.03 -5.36
C TYR A 102 -0.75 -6.13 -6.20
N THR A 103 -1.82 -6.65 -5.62
CA THR A 103 -3.16 -6.62 -6.21
C THR A 103 -4.10 -5.89 -5.28
N LEU A 104 -4.92 -5.00 -5.86
CA LEU A 104 -6.00 -4.34 -5.15
C LEU A 104 -7.30 -4.70 -5.84
N LYS A 105 -8.10 -5.53 -5.16
CA LYS A 105 -9.47 -5.82 -5.56
C LYS A 105 -10.39 -4.81 -4.92
N LEU A 106 -11.15 -4.05 -5.70
CA LEU A 106 -12.12 -3.06 -5.25
C LEU A 106 -13.54 -3.51 -5.61
N THR A 107 -14.49 -3.22 -4.73
CA THR A 107 -15.92 -3.48 -4.96
C THR A 107 -16.65 -2.17 -5.20
N THR A 108 -17.49 -2.09 -6.23
CA THR A 108 -18.28 -0.89 -6.55
C THR A 108 -19.59 -0.87 -5.74
N PRO A 109 -20.31 0.28 -5.70
CA PRO A 109 -21.68 0.34 -5.17
C PRO A 109 -22.65 -0.65 -5.84
N ALA A 110 -22.41 -1.00 -7.10
CA ALA A 110 -23.16 -2.01 -7.85
C ALA A 110 -22.75 -3.46 -7.52
N LYS A 111 -21.87 -3.67 -6.51
CA LYS A 111 -21.34 -4.97 -6.07
C LYS A 111 -20.53 -5.72 -7.14
N THR A 112 -20.12 -5.03 -8.21
CA THR A 112 -19.15 -5.55 -9.16
C THR A 112 -17.74 -5.33 -8.64
N THR A 113 -16.77 -6.12 -9.14
CA THR A 113 -15.38 -6.01 -8.67
C THR A 113 -14.43 -5.62 -9.80
N ALA A 114 -13.42 -4.84 -9.43
CA ALA A 114 -12.31 -4.43 -10.27
C ALA A 114 -11.02 -4.88 -9.60
N THR A 115 -10.15 -5.61 -10.30
CA THR A 115 -8.84 -5.99 -9.76
C THR A 115 -7.76 -5.25 -10.53
N PHE A 116 -6.96 -4.47 -9.80
CA PHE A 116 -5.78 -3.80 -10.31
C PHE A 116 -4.53 -4.53 -9.83
N ALA A 117 -3.45 -4.47 -10.60
CA ALA A 117 -2.18 -5.08 -10.24
C ALA A 117 -1.00 -4.18 -10.59
N GLY A 118 0.06 -4.20 -9.77
CA GLY A 118 1.24 -3.40 -10.03
C GLY A 118 2.23 -3.36 -8.87
N THR A 119 2.97 -2.26 -8.75
CA THR A 119 4.16 -2.19 -7.89
C THR A 119 4.19 -0.92 -7.04
N LEU A 120 4.90 -1.02 -5.90
CA LEU A 120 5.20 0.09 -5.02
C LEU A 120 6.61 0.60 -5.30
N LYS A 121 6.74 1.88 -5.63
CA LYS A 121 8.03 2.56 -5.75
C LYS A 121 7.95 3.92 -5.07
N ASP A 122 8.92 4.26 -4.23
CA ASP A 122 9.04 5.57 -3.58
C ASP A 122 7.73 6.06 -2.93
N LYS A 123 7.02 5.17 -2.21
CA LYS A 123 5.70 5.42 -1.57
C LYS A 123 4.53 5.66 -2.53
N VAL A 124 4.71 5.38 -3.81
CA VAL A 124 3.68 5.43 -4.85
C VAL A 124 3.37 4.01 -5.30
N LEU A 125 2.18 3.53 -4.94
CA LEU A 125 1.64 2.27 -5.45
C LEU A 125 0.90 2.57 -6.75
N THR A 126 1.43 2.07 -7.87
CA THR A 126 0.82 2.19 -9.19
C THR A 126 0.25 0.84 -9.58
N LEU A 127 -1.06 0.80 -9.84
CA LEU A 127 -1.77 -0.43 -10.15
C LEU A 127 -2.56 -0.25 -11.44
N ASP A 128 -2.36 -1.15 -12.39
CA ASP A 128 -2.97 -1.10 -13.70
C ASP A 128 -4.00 -2.23 -13.86
N ARG A 129 -4.97 -1.98 -14.74
CA ARG A 129 -5.87 -2.99 -15.31
C ARG A 129 -6.34 -2.54 -16.68
N THR A 130 -6.84 -3.48 -17.47
CA THR A 130 -7.74 -3.17 -18.59
C THR A 130 -9.14 -3.57 -18.15
N ASP A 131 -10.09 -2.67 -18.28
CA ASP A 131 -11.48 -2.94 -17.92
C ASP A 131 -12.20 -3.71 -19.04
N PRO A 132 -13.38 -4.32 -18.77
CA PRO A 132 -14.11 -5.09 -19.78
C PRO A 132 -14.61 -4.26 -20.97
N ALA A 133 -14.66 -2.93 -20.85
CA ALA A 133 -15.08 -2.02 -21.91
C ALA A 133 -13.94 -1.65 -22.87
N GLY A 134 -12.71 -2.15 -22.63
CA GLY A 134 -11.55 -1.84 -23.45
C GLY A 134 -10.92 -0.50 -23.08
N GLU A 135 -10.94 -0.14 -21.80
CA GLU A 135 -10.24 1.01 -21.24
C GLU A 135 -9.07 0.55 -20.37
N ASP A 136 -7.87 1.07 -20.63
CA ASP A 136 -6.75 0.92 -19.71
C ASP A 136 -6.94 1.89 -18.55
N GLN A 137 -6.97 1.36 -17.33
CA GLN A 137 -7.15 2.12 -16.10
C GLN A 137 -5.93 1.97 -15.20
N ARG A 138 -5.52 3.10 -14.62
CA ARG A 138 -4.42 3.20 -13.67
C ARG A 138 -4.91 3.81 -12.38
N LEU A 139 -4.80 3.05 -11.30
CA LEU A 139 -5.06 3.52 -9.95
C LEU A 139 -3.72 3.81 -9.26
N VAL A 140 -3.55 5.02 -8.77
CA VAL A 140 -2.32 5.46 -8.09
C VAL A 140 -2.62 5.85 -6.66
N VAL A 141 -1.99 5.16 -5.71
CA VAL A 141 -2.05 5.48 -4.28
C VAL A 141 -0.71 6.08 -3.86
N THR A 142 -0.71 7.34 -3.41
CA THR A 142 0.49 8.05 -2.96
C THR A 142 0.46 8.26 -1.46
N LEU A 143 1.40 7.64 -0.74
CA LEU A 143 1.54 7.77 0.71
C LEU A 143 2.39 9.02 1.03
N LEU A 144 1.77 10.20 0.99
CA LEU A 144 2.46 11.49 1.13
C LEU A 144 3.08 11.67 2.52
N HIS A 145 2.26 11.55 3.55
CA HIS A 145 2.64 11.76 4.94
C HIS A 145 1.92 10.73 5.83
N HIS A 146 2.34 10.60 7.09
CA HIS A 146 1.79 9.57 7.96
C HIS A 146 0.26 9.73 8.23
N ASN A 147 -0.28 10.94 7.97
CA ASN A 147 -1.68 11.31 8.14
C ASN A 147 -2.32 11.83 6.84
N ARG A 148 -1.66 11.68 5.68
CA ARG A 148 -2.21 12.11 4.38
C ARG A 148 -1.82 11.14 3.27
N HIS A 149 -2.82 10.67 2.52
CA HIS A 149 -2.59 9.95 1.27
C HIS A 149 -3.51 10.46 0.17
N LEU A 150 -3.12 10.17 -1.08
CA LEU A 150 -3.93 10.45 -2.26
C LEU A 150 -4.25 9.14 -2.98
N VAL A 151 -5.46 9.02 -3.50
CA VAL A 151 -5.87 7.97 -4.42
C VAL A 151 -6.39 8.65 -5.68
N ARG A 152 -5.90 8.27 -6.86
CA ARG A 152 -6.44 8.79 -8.12
C ARG A 152 -6.62 7.68 -9.12
N LEU A 153 -7.63 7.82 -9.96
CA LEU A 153 -7.84 6.99 -11.14
C LEU A 153 -7.51 7.81 -12.37
N GLU A 154 -6.76 7.19 -13.27
CA GLU A 154 -6.47 7.68 -14.60
C GLU A 154 -6.92 6.63 -15.61
N ALA A 155 -7.32 7.07 -16.79
CA ALA A 155 -7.80 6.19 -17.84
C ALA A 155 -7.35 6.62 -19.24
N ARG A 156 -7.33 5.68 -20.16
CA ARG A 156 -7.15 5.89 -21.60
C ARG A 156 -7.78 4.74 -22.39
N PRO A 157 -8.06 4.90 -23.69
CA PRO A 157 -8.47 3.77 -24.53
C PRO A 157 -7.41 2.65 -24.51
N ALA A 158 -7.85 1.39 -24.47
CA ALA A 158 -6.94 0.25 -24.44
C ALA A 158 -6.02 0.23 -25.68
N ALA A 159 -4.78 -0.22 -25.47
CA ALA A 159 -3.74 -0.27 -26.49
C ALA A 159 -3.44 1.07 -27.19
N SER A 160 -3.84 2.20 -26.58
CA SER A 160 -3.58 3.52 -27.12
C SER A 160 -2.21 4.07 -26.70
N ALA A 161 -1.60 4.83 -27.60
CA ALA A 161 -0.38 5.60 -27.31
C ALA A 161 -0.65 6.93 -26.60
N VAL A 162 -1.93 7.31 -26.43
CA VAL A 162 -2.28 8.55 -25.71
C VAL A 162 -1.90 8.45 -24.23
N ALA A 163 -1.58 9.61 -23.65
CA ALA A 163 -1.34 9.71 -22.22
C ALA A 163 -2.61 9.39 -21.42
N PHE A 164 -2.42 8.88 -20.21
CA PHE A 164 -3.50 8.71 -19.25
C PHE A 164 -4.13 10.06 -18.89
N THR A 165 -5.46 10.12 -18.90
CA THR A 165 -6.22 11.27 -18.41
C THR A 165 -6.72 10.98 -17.01
N LYS A 166 -6.46 11.88 -16.07
CA LYS A 166 -6.97 11.77 -14.70
C LYS A 166 -8.49 11.92 -14.69
N GLN A 167 -9.19 10.93 -14.15
CA GLN A 167 -10.64 10.87 -14.07
C GLN A 167 -11.14 11.50 -12.77
N TRP A 168 -10.45 11.23 -11.67
CA TRP A 168 -10.75 11.80 -10.37
C TRP A 168 -9.59 11.62 -9.40
N GLN A 169 -9.63 12.34 -8.28
CA GLN A 169 -8.69 12.20 -7.19
C GLN A 169 -9.37 12.38 -5.84
N ILE A 170 -9.02 11.51 -4.89
CA ILE A 170 -9.39 11.58 -3.48
C ILE A 170 -8.15 11.96 -2.67
N GLY A 171 -8.30 12.96 -1.82
CA GLY A 171 -7.36 13.28 -0.76
C GLY A 171 -7.90 12.84 0.59
N ALA A 172 -7.22 11.92 1.25
CA ALA A 172 -7.67 11.32 2.50
C ALA A 172 -6.76 11.73 3.67
N THR A 173 -7.36 12.27 4.73
CA THR A 173 -6.66 12.73 5.95
C THR A 173 -7.05 11.85 7.13
N LYS A 174 -6.07 11.40 7.90
CA LYS A 174 -6.28 10.45 9.00
C LYS A 174 -7.15 11.08 10.10
N GLU A 175 -8.15 10.35 10.55
CA GLU A 175 -9.03 10.83 11.61
C GLU A 175 -8.31 10.85 12.96
N GLY A 176 -8.55 11.91 13.73
CA GLY A 176 -8.03 12.05 15.09
C GLY A 176 -6.53 12.34 15.21
N VAL A 177 -5.81 12.52 14.08
CA VAL A 177 -4.36 12.81 14.08
C VAL A 177 -4.14 14.22 13.52
N PRO A 178 -3.66 15.19 14.33
CA PRO A 178 -3.31 16.52 13.85
C PRO A 178 -2.24 16.47 12.75
N PHE A 179 -2.27 17.44 11.82
CA PHE A 179 -1.34 17.43 10.68
C PHE A 179 0.14 17.47 11.12
N ALA A 180 0.44 18.23 12.17
CA ALA A 180 1.78 18.51 12.69
C ALA A 180 2.37 17.41 13.58
N GLU A 181 1.59 16.39 13.97
CA GLU A 181 2.02 15.38 14.92
C GLU A 181 2.23 14.05 14.23
N VAL A 182 3.45 13.51 14.27
CA VAL A 182 3.69 12.13 13.88
C VAL A 182 3.13 11.21 14.95
N ALA A 183 2.27 10.26 14.56
CA ALA A 183 1.75 9.24 15.47
C ALA A 183 2.92 8.52 16.17
N LYS A 184 3.04 8.75 17.48
CA LYS A 184 4.01 8.08 18.37
C LYS A 184 3.28 7.02 19.16
N GLY A 185 3.87 5.84 19.23
CA GLY A 185 3.30 4.75 20.00
C GLY A 185 4.22 3.53 20.02
N PRO A 186 3.94 2.56 20.88
CA PRO A 186 4.63 1.28 20.89
C PRO A 186 4.42 0.56 19.55
N GLU A 187 5.35 -0.30 19.17
CA GLU A 187 5.21 -1.12 17.96
C GLU A 187 4.09 -2.16 18.12
N CYS A 188 3.32 -2.35 17.07
CA CYS A 188 2.32 -3.41 16.95
C CYS A 188 3.04 -4.77 16.86
N ILE A 189 2.82 -5.64 17.84
CA ILE A 189 3.47 -6.96 17.91
C ILE A 189 3.17 -7.87 16.70
N VAL A 190 2.08 -7.63 15.99
CA VAL A 190 1.65 -8.44 14.84
C VAL A 190 2.21 -7.92 13.52
N SER A 191 2.02 -6.62 13.25
CA SER A 191 2.30 -6.01 11.94
C SER A 191 3.55 -5.13 11.88
N GLY A 192 4.09 -4.71 13.03
CA GLY A 192 5.15 -3.70 13.13
C GLY A 192 4.67 -2.26 12.90
N GLY A 193 3.37 -2.02 12.76
CA GLY A 193 2.79 -0.68 12.69
C GLY A 193 2.75 0.05 14.04
N VAL A 194 2.22 1.27 14.10
CA VAL A 194 2.03 1.98 15.38
C VAL A 194 0.86 1.37 16.15
N GLY A 195 1.14 0.86 17.35
CA GLY A 195 0.17 0.28 18.26
C GLY A 195 -0.71 1.34 18.91
N THR A 196 -2.02 1.13 18.87
CA THR A 196 -3.05 2.04 19.40
C THR A 196 -3.95 1.37 20.43
N MET A 197 -3.90 0.04 20.52
CA MET A 197 -4.72 -0.77 21.42
C MET A 197 -3.83 -1.70 22.22
N LYS A 198 -4.15 -1.87 23.50
CA LYS A 198 -3.46 -2.80 24.41
C LYS A 198 -4.10 -4.18 24.38
N VAL A 199 -3.28 -5.23 24.40
CA VAL A 199 -3.69 -6.64 24.56
C VAL A 199 -2.83 -7.29 25.63
N THR A 200 -3.40 -8.16 26.45
CA THR A 200 -2.68 -8.81 27.56
C THR A 200 -2.61 -10.31 27.32
N TYR A 201 -1.42 -10.90 27.48
CA TYR A 201 -1.20 -12.34 27.40
C TYR A 201 -0.17 -12.80 28.43
N LYS A 202 -0.49 -13.86 29.18
CA LYS A 202 0.35 -14.40 30.29
C LYS A 202 0.82 -13.30 31.26
N GLY A 203 -0.07 -12.36 31.59
CA GLY A 203 0.22 -11.24 32.52
C GLY A 203 1.14 -10.15 31.97
N LYS A 204 1.49 -10.19 30.68
CA LYS A 204 2.27 -9.16 29.99
C LYS A 204 1.40 -8.38 29.02
N ASP A 205 1.60 -7.08 28.96
CA ASP A 205 0.91 -6.18 28.05
C ASP A 205 1.70 -6.02 26.73
N TYR A 206 0.98 -6.11 25.62
CA TYR A 206 1.46 -5.90 24.27
C TYR A 206 0.54 -4.89 23.55
N TRP A 207 0.98 -4.40 22.40
CA TRP A 207 0.26 -3.40 21.64
C TRP A 207 -0.03 -3.85 20.22
N VAL A 208 -1.18 -3.46 19.69
CA VAL A 208 -1.64 -3.78 18.33
C VAL A 208 -2.26 -2.55 17.67
N CYS A 209 -2.19 -2.47 16.33
CA CYS A 209 -2.59 -1.29 15.56
C CYS A 209 -4.08 -1.28 15.14
N CYS A 210 -4.74 -2.43 15.12
CA CYS A 210 -6.16 -2.56 14.76
C CYS A 210 -6.78 -3.83 15.32
N THR A 211 -8.10 -3.95 15.20
CA THR A 211 -8.87 -5.12 15.62
C THR A 211 -8.40 -6.40 14.95
N GLY A 212 -8.08 -6.38 13.65
CA GLY A 212 -7.54 -7.56 12.98
C GLY A 212 -6.21 -8.07 13.55
N CYS A 213 -5.30 -7.16 13.97
CA CYS A 213 -4.09 -7.56 14.68
C CYS A 213 -4.39 -8.06 16.10
N ARG A 214 -5.35 -7.46 16.81
CA ARG A 214 -5.81 -7.96 18.11
C ARG A 214 -6.31 -9.41 18.00
N ASP A 215 -7.15 -9.67 17.00
CA ASP A 215 -7.82 -10.95 16.85
C ASP A 215 -6.80 -12.01 16.40
N ALA A 216 -5.91 -11.70 15.45
CA ALA A 216 -4.78 -12.56 15.12
C ALA A 216 -3.89 -12.89 16.33
N PHE A 217 -3.55 -11.88 17.15
CA PHE A 217 -2.74 -12.12 18.35
C PHE A 217 -3.44 -13.01 19.39
N LYS A 218 -4.77 -12.93 19.50
CA LYS A 218 -5.54 -13.81 20.39
C LYS A 218 -5.55 -15.24 19.89
N ASP A 219 -5.61 -15.43 18.58
CA ASP A 219 -5.66 -16.75 17.95
C ASP A 219 -4.33 -17.49 18.06
N ASP A 220 -3.20 -16.81 17.83
CA ASP A 220 -1.86 -17.41 17.94
C ASP A 220 -0.83 -16.45 18.58
N PRO A 221 -0.91 -16.20 19.90
CA PRO A 221 0.00 -15.27 20.56
C PRO A 221 1.45 -15.74 20.55
N GLU A 222 1.69 -17.06 20.61
CA GLU A 222 3.05 -17.60 20.67
C GLU A 222 3.81 -17.42 19.35
N LYS A 223 3.13 -17.52 18.20
CA LYS A 223 3.70 -17.19 16.89
C LYS A 223 4.24 -15.76 16.87
N PHE A 224 3.41 -14.78 17.21
CA PHE A 224 3.83 -13.37 17.15
C PHE A 224 4.89 -13.00 18.20
N LEU A 225 4.87 -13.64 19.37
CA LEU A 225 5.95 -13.48 20.36
C LEU A 225 7.30 -13.99 19.86
N LYS A 226 7.31 -15.13 19.16
CA LYS A 226 8.53 -15.68 18.54
C LYS A 226 9.01 -14.78 17.41
N GLU A 227 8.12 -14.31 16.55
CA GLU A 227 8.44 -13.39 15.46
C GLU A 227 9.03 -12.07 15.97
N ALA A 228 8.40 -11.45 16.98
CA ALA A 228 8.90 -10.22 17.61
C ALA A 228 10.28 -10.41 18.27
N ALA A 229 10.48 -11.53 18.96
CA ALA A 229 11.78 -11.87 19.55
C ALA A 229 12.86 -12.12 18.48
N ALA A 230 12.50 -12.66 17.32
CA ALA A 230 13.41 -12.85 16.19
C ALA A 230 13.76 -11.52 15.52
N ALA A 231 12.79 -10.61 15.34
CA ALA A 231 13.00 -9.28 14.79
C ALA A 231 13.95 -8.45 15.67
N ALA A 232 13.78 -8.50 17.00
CA ALA A 232 14.65 -7.81 17.96
C ALA A 232 16.11 -8.31 17.97
N LYS A 233 16.38 -9.47 17.39
CA LYS A 233 17.74 -10.07 17.30
C LYS A 233 18.43 -9.76 15.98
N LYS A 234 17.75 -9.15 15.01
CA LYS A 234 18.33 -8.80 13.72
C LYS A 234 18.99 -7.41 13.87
N PRO A 235 20.33 -7.31 13.84
CA PRO A 235 21.07 -6.07 14.08
C PRO A 235 20.86 -5.04 12.96
#